data_AF-A0A519QDC4-F1
#
_entry.id   AF-A0A519QDC4-F1
#
_cell.length_a   1.000
_cell.length_b   1.000
_cell.length_c   1.000
_cell.angle_alpha   90.00
_cell.angle_beta   90.00
_cell.angle_gamma   90.00
#
_symmetry.space_group_name_H-M   'P 1'
#
loop_
_entity.id
_entity.type
_entity.pdbx_description
1 polymer ?
#
loop_
_entity_poly.entity_id
_entity_poly.type
_entity_poly.pdbx_seq_one_letter_code
_entity_poly.pdbx_strand_id
1 'polypeptide(L)'
;AAVWSRLKAFLDVHAEAEERFFYPELLKRGEGANDAEDGTVEGETEDAIEDHNKLRDAVKAVDQYPVGTGAWIEAVGKANIVNSKHMGEEERQGLTDFRRNAPVSLRHDLAVQFAAFEAEHITGVKPVNKDPDAYIEAHG
;
A
#
# COMPACT_ATOMS: atom_id res chain seq x y z
N ALA A 1 -0.25 -17.36 15.90
CA ALA A 1 -0.74 -17.44 14.52
C ALA A 1 -1.83 -16.41 14.23
N ALA A 2 -2.94 -16.38 14.98
CA ALA A 2 -4.09 -15.51 14.71
C ALA A 2 -3.76 -14.02 14.49
N VAL A 3 -2.87 -13.42 15.30
CA VAL A 3 -2.45 -12.02 15.13
C VAL A 3 -1.77 -11.80 13.78
N TRP A 4 -0.80 -12.65 13.42
CA TRP A 4 -0.13 -12.59 12.12
C TRP A 4 -1.11 -12.78 10.96
N SER A 5 -2.02 -13.75 11.07
CA SER A 5 -3.04 -13.99 10.05
C SER A 5 -3.95 -12.78 9.83
N ARG A 6 -4.35 -12.08 10.90
CA ARG A 6 -5.16 -10.87 10.79
C ARG A 6 -4.37 -9.69 10.22
N LEU A 7 -3.11 -9.54 10.63
CA LEU A 7 -2.22 -8.48 10.15
C LEU A 7 -1.93 -8.64 8.67
N LYS A 8 -1.56 -9.83 8.19
CA LYS A 8 -1.31 -10.01 6.75
C LYS A 8 -2.55 -9.73 5.90
N ALA A 9 -3.71 -10.17 6.36
CA ALA A 9 -4.98 -9.87 5.70
C ALA A 9 -5.26 -8.37 5.66
N PHE A 10 -4.93 -7.64 6.73
CA PHE A 10 -5.04 -6.18 6.76
C PHE A 10 -4.13 -5.52 5.72
N LEU A 11 -2.86 -5.91 5.67
CA LEU A 11 -1.89 -5.34 4.73
C LEU A 11 -2.29 -5.56 3.27
N ASP A 12 -2.73 -6.77 2.92
CA ASP A 12 -3.19 -7.08 1.55
C ASP A 12 -4.43 -6.25 1.16
N VAL A 13 -5.35 -6.05 2.10
CA VAL A 13 -6.60 -5.29 1.88
C VAL A 13 -6.32 -3.80 1.79
N HIS A 14 -5.44 -3.28 2.63
CA HIS A 14 -5.01 -1.89 2.62
C HIS A 14 -4.36 -1.55 1.26
N ALA A 15 -3.36 -2.32 0.86
CA ALA A 15 -2.68 -2.12 -0.42
C ALA A 15 -3.66 -2.19 -1.61
N GLU A 16 -4.56 -3.17 -1.62
CA GLU A 16 -5.56 -3.28 -2.69
C GLU A 16 -6.58 -2.13 -2.67
N ALA A 17 -6.93 -1.57 -1.52
CA ALA A 17 -7.83 -0.43 -1.43
C ALA A 17 -7.16 0.84 -1.98
N GLU A 18 -5.88 1.06 -1.67
CA GLU A 18 -5.13 2.18 -2.22
C GLU A 18 -5.03 2.11 -3.74
N GLU A 19 -4.64 0.95 -4.26
CA GLU A 19 -4.50 0.68 -5.69
C GLU A 19 -5.84 0.63 -6.43
N ARG A 20 -6.98 0.65 -5.74
CA ARG A 20 -8.31 0.72 -6.37
C ARG A 20 -8.90 2.12 -6.36
N PHE A 21 -8.67 2.84 -5.26
CA PHE A 21 -9.44 4.04 -4.96
C PHE A 21 -8.54 5.26 -4.77
N PHE A 22 -7.41 5.11 -4.08
CA PHE A 22 -6.55 6.24 -3.73
C PHE A 22 -5.62 6.64 -4.87
N TYR A 23 -4.73 5.74 -5.32
CA TYR A 23 -3.74 6.07 -6.35
C TYR A 23 -4.34 6.56 -7.67
N PRO A 24 -5.49 6.07 -8.16
CA PRO A 24 -6.12 6.65 -9.35
C PRO A 24 -6.58 8.10 -9.15
N GLU A 25 -6.98 8.48 -7.93
CA GLU A 25 -7.34 9.87 -7.65
C GLU A 25 -6.11 10.74 -7.37
N LEU A 26 -5.04 10.15 -6.83
CA LEU A 26 -3.72 10.76 -6.67
C LEU A 26 -3.12 11.13 -8.03
N LEU A 27 -2.96 10.18 -8.96
CA LEU A 27 -2.42 10.42 -10.31
C LEU A 27 -3.13 11.57 -11.05
N LYS A 28 -4.44 11.72 -10.88
CA LYS A 28 -5.22 12.79 -11.54
C LYS A 28 -5.01 14.19 -10.97
N ARG A 29 -4.45 14.33 -9.77
CA ARG A 29 -4.46 15.59 -9.00
C ARG A 29 -3.14 15.93 -8.34
N GLY A 30 -2.31 14.94 -8.08
CA GLY A 30 -1.00 15.12 -7.48
C GLY A 30 -0.04 15.80 -8.44
N GLU A 31 1.00 16.36 -7.85
CA GLU A 31 2.13 16.96 -8.55
C GLU A 31 3.47 16.30 -8.13
N GLY A 32 3.44 15.35 -7.19
CA GLY A 32 4.59 14.81 -6.47
C GLY A 32 4.86 15.56 -5.16
N ALA A 33 5.35 14.86 -4.13
CA ALA A 33 5.73 15.50 -2.86
C ALA A 33 7.07 15.03 -2.26
N ASN A 34 7.74 15.98 -1.62
CA ASN A 34 8.93 15.75 -0.78
C ASN A 34 10.06 15.00 -1.51
N ASP A 35 10.33 13.76 -1.08
CA ASP A 35 11.40 12.90 -1.56
C ASP A 35 10.90 11.81 -2.51
N ALA A 36 9.75 12.03 -3.18
CA ALA A 36 9.31 11.21 -4.31
C ALA A 36 10.43 11.05 -5.35
N GLU A 37 10.64 9.83 -5.85
CA GLU A 37 11.54 9.61 -6.97
C GLU A 37 11.11 10.48 -8.15
N ASP A 38 12.09 11.07 -8.85
CA ASP A 38 11.96 12.07 -9.92
C ASP A 38 11.11 13.34 -9.64
N GLY A 39 10.46 13.42 -8.49
CA GLY A 39 9.67 14.55 -8.01
C GLY A 39 8.27 14.65 -8.62
N THR A 40 7.74 13.59 -9.24
CA THR A 40 6.42 13.58 -9.88
C THR A 40 5.39 12.72 -9.15
N VAL A 41 4.12 12.86 -9.52
CA VAL A 41 3.03 12.01 -8.99
C VAL A 41 3.12 10.58 -9.54
N GLU A 42 3.61 10.44 -10.77
CA GLU A 42 3.90 9.14 -11.38
C GLU A 42 5.02 8.43 -10.62
N GLY A 43 6.11 9.12 -10.31
CA GLY A 43 7.25 8.58 -9.54
C GLY A 43 6.85 8.08 -8.15
N GLU A 44 6.09 8.87 -7.37
CA GLU A 44 5.59 8.39 -6.07
C GLU A 44 4.58 7.23 -6.20
N THR A 45 3.82 7.17 -7.29
CA THR A 45 2.88 6.06 -7.53
C THR A 45 3.62 4.79 -7.95
N GLU A 46 4.68 4.91 -8.77
CA GLU A 46 5.56 3.81 -9.13
C GLU A 46 6.18 3.17 -7.88
N ASP A 47 6.82 4.00 -7.05
CA ASP A 47 7.41 3.61 -5.76
C ASP A 47 6.40 2.86 -4.88
N ALA A 48 5.18 3.41 -4.76
CA ALA A 48 4.14 2.83 -3.93
C ALA A 48 3.68 1.44 -4.41
N ILE A 49 3.49 1.26 -5.73
CA ILE A 49 3.14 -0.05 -6.32
C ILE A 49 4.28 -1.06 -6.13
N GLU A 50 5.54 -0.64 -6.33
CA GLU A 50 6.68 -1.49 -6.08
C GLU A 50 6.77 -1.93 -4.62
N ASP A 51 6.56 -1.01 -3.69
CA ASP A 51 6.64 -1.27 -2.26
C ASP A 51 5.51 -2.21 -1.80
N HIS A 52 4.32 -2.11 -2.38
CA HIS A 52 3.27 -3.11 -2.19
C HIS A 52 3.66 -4.50 -2.70
N ASN A 53 4.28 -4.59 -3.88
CA ASN A 53 4.77 -5.86 -4.41
C ASN A 53 5.81 -6.50 -3.47
N LYS A 54 6.78 -5.69 -3.01
CA LYS A 54 7.80 -6.10 -2.04
C LYS A 54 7.16 -6.56 -0.72
N LEU A 55 6.13 -5.87 -0.24
CA LEU A 55 5.42 -6.22 0.99
C LEU A 55 4.65 -7.53 0.85
N ARG A 56 3.92 -7.74 -0.25
CA ARG A 56 3.21 -8.99 -0.56
C ARG A 56 4.17 -10.19 -0.56
N ASP A 57 5.33 -10.03 -1.20
CA ASP A 57 6.36 -11.07 -1.24
C ASP A 57 6.94 -11.35 0.15
N ALA A 58 7.23 -10.30 0.93
CA ALA A 58 7.74 -10.44 2.29
C ALA A 58 6.72 -11.15 3.22
N VAL A 59 5.45 -10.77 3.14
CA VAL A 59 4.34 -11.40 3.87
C VAL A 59 4.22 -12.88 3.51
N LYS A 60 4.24 -13.20 2.22
CA LYS A 60 4.18 -14.59 1.72
C LYS A 60 5.37 -15.42 2.18
N ALA A 61 6.55 -14.83 2.28
CA ALA A 61 7.75 -15.53 2.76
C ALA A 61 7.61 -15.98 4.23
N VAL A 62 6.89 -15.24 5.07
CA VAL A 62 6.67 -15.62 6.48
C VAL A 62 5.90 -16.95 6.60
N ASP A 63 4.96 -17.21 5.68
CA ASP A 63 4.15 -18.44 5.69
C ASP A 63 4.97 -19.71 5.43
N GLN A 64 6.24 -19.58 5.01
CA GLN A 64 7.15 -20.71 4.79
C GLN A 64 7.73 -21.29 6.09
N TYR A 65 7.59 -20.58 7.21
CA TYR A 65 8.23 -20.95 8.48
C TYR A 65 7.19 -21.28 9.57
N PRO A 66 7.42 -22.33 10.38
CA PRO A 66 6.55 -22.60 11.52
C PRO A 66 6.54 -21.44 12.52
N VAL A 67 5.35 -21.02 12.92
CA VAL A 67 5.13 -19.89 13.84
C VAL A 67 5.92 -20.06 15.13
N GLY A 68 6.61 -19.00 15.56
CA GLY A 68 7.38 -18.96 16.81
C GLY A 68 8.81 -19.47 16.70
N THR A 69 9.22 -19.99 15.54
CA THR A 69 10.64 -20.32 15.28
C THR A 69 11.48 -19.06 15.06
N GLY A 70 12.80 -19.16 15.24
CA GLY A 70 13.72 -18.05 14.95
C GLY A 70 13.61 -17.57 13.49
N ALA A 71 13.51 -18.51 12.54
CA ALA A 71 13.30 -18.19 11.13
C ALA A 71 11.98 -17.45 10.87
N TRP A 72 10.90 -17.84 11.57
CA TRP A 72 9.63 -17.12 11.49
C TRP A 72 9.74 -15.69 12.04
N ILE A 73 10.40 -15.51 13.18
CA ILE A 73 10.63 -14.18 13.78
C ILE A 73 11.47 -13.30 12.83
N GLU A 74 12.51 -13.84 12.22
CA GLU A 74 13.35 -13.13 11.26
C GLU A 74 12.54 -12.72 10.01
N ALA A 75 11.70 -13.61 9.49
CA ALA A 75 10.85 -13.32 8.33
C ALA A 75 9.81 -12.22 8.65
N VAL A 76 9.17 -12.27 9.82
CA VAL A 76 8.29 -11.19 10.29
C VAL A 76 9.06 -9.87 10.41
N GLY A 77 10.29 -9.91 10.92
CA GLY A 77 11.15 -8.73 11.00
C GLY A 77 11.46 -8.11 9.63
N LYS A 78 11.71 -8.93 8.61
CA LYS A 78 11.89 -8.46 7.22
C LYS A 78 10.63 -7.81 6.68
N ALA A 79 9.47 -8.44 6.85
CA ALA A 79 8.19 -7.85 6.46
C ALA A 79 7.93 -6.51 7.17
N ASN A 80 8.30 -6.39 8.45
CA ASN A 80 8.19 -5.14 9.20
C ASN A 80 9.07 -4.02 8.63
N ILE A 81 10.30 -4.33 8.21
CA ILE A 81 11.19 -3.33 7.58
C ILE A 81 10.60 -2.83 6.27
N VAL A 82 10.15 -3.74 5.40
CA VAL A 82 9.52 -3.40 4.13
C VAL A 82 8.28 -2.52 4.37
N ASN A 83 7.40 -2.93 5.29
CA ASN A 83 6.22 -2.15 5.64
C ASN A 83 6.57 -0.76 6.19
N SER A 84 7.62 -0.66 7.02
CA SER A 84 8.03 0.61 7.61
C SER A 84 8.60 1.58 6.57
N LYS A 85 9.27 1.06 5.53
CA LYS A 85 9.71 1.86 4.39
C LYS A 85 8.51 2.43 3.63
N HIS A 86 7.60 1.53 3.20
CA HIS A 86 6.36 1.86 2.51
C HIS A 86 5.55 2.94 3.24
N MET A 87 5.18 2.70 4.51
CA MET A 87 4.41 3.68 5.30
C MET A 87 5.12 5.03 5.41
N GLY A 88 6.45 5.00 5.54
CA GLY A 88 7.24 6.22 5.65
C GLY A 88 7.20 7.04 4.36
N GLU A 89 7.28 6.40 3.21
CA GLU A 89 7.19 7.04 1.89
C GLU A 89 5.77 7.55 1.65
N GLU A 90 4.75 6.72 1.84
CA GLU A 90 3.33 7.07 1.66
C GLU A 90 2.91 8.31 2.48
N GLU A 91 3.30 8.36 3.77
CA GLU A 91 2.99 9.49 4.66
C GLU A 91 3.67 10.81 4.21
N ARG A 92 4.91 10.73 3.73
CA ARG A 92 5.69 11.89 3.29
C ARG A 92 5.35 12.31 1.86
N GLN A 93 4.98 11.39 0.99
CA GLN A 93 4.78 11.62 -0.44
C GLN A 93 3.28 11.66 -0.74
N GLY A 94 2.69 10.57 -1.26
CA GLY A 94 1.31 10.53 -1.78
C GLY A 94 0.24 11.10 -0.85
N LEU A 95 0.26 10.80 0.45
CA LEU A 95 -0.71 11.41 1.38
C LEU A 95 -0.50 12.91 1.58
N THR A 96 0.75 13.37 1.56
CA THR A 96 1.09 14.79 1.65
C THR A 96 0.68 15.53 0.39
N ASP A 97 0.96 14.95 -0.77
CA ASP A 97 0.55 15.49 -2.08
C ASP A 97 -0.97 15.60 -2.16
N PHE A 98 -1.67 14.48 -1.93
CA PHE A 98 -3.12 14.43 -2.02
C PHE A 98 -3.81 15.43 -1.07
N ARG A 99 -3.29 15.64 0.14
CA ARG A 99 -3.84 16.63 1.08
C ARG A 99 -3.75 18.07 0.55
N ARG A 100 -2.73 18.39 -0.23
CA ARG A 100 -2.52 19.73 -0.82
C ARG A 100 -3.44 19.96 -2.01
N ASN A 101 -3.66 18.92 -2.81
CA ASN A 101 -4.31 19.03 -4.12
C ASN A 101 -5.76 18.53 -4.17
N ALA A 102 -6.20 17.68 -3.24
CA ALA A 102 -7.56 17.15 -3.22
C ALA A 102 -8.52 17.93 -2.28
N PRO A 103 -9.74 18.26 -2.74
CA PRO A 103 -10.74 18.90 -1.88
C PRO A 103 -11.14 17.97 -0.74
N VAL A 104 -11.52 18.56 0.40
CA VAL A 104 -11.91 17.81 1.62
C VAL A 104 -13.07 16.85 1.36
N SER A 105 -14.03 17.23 0.51
CA SER A 105 -15.16 16.37 0.16
C SER A 105 -14.72 15.08 -0.52
N LEU A 106 -13.79 15.15 -1.49
CA LEU A 106 -13.26 13.96 -2.16
C LEU A 106 -12.50 13.06 -1.18
N ARG A 107 -11.68 13.65 -0.30
CA ARG A 107 -10.98 12.91 0.75
C ARG A 107 -11.95 12.18 1.69
N HIS A 108 -13.07 12.81 2.04
CA HIS A 108 -14.11 12.18 2.85
C HIS A 108 -14.78 11.02 2.11
N ASP A 109 -15.16 11.21 0.85
CA ASP A 109 -15.82 10.17 0.05
C ASP A 109 -14.91 8.94 -0.12
N LEU A 110 -13.63 9.17 -0.40
CA LEU A 110 -12.61 8.11 -0.44
C LEU A 110 -12.45 7.42 0.90
N ALA A 111 -12.40 8.17 2.02
CA ALA A 111 -12.27 7.56 3.35
C ALA A 111 -13.44 6.63 3.68
N VAL A 112 -14.67 7.00 3.31
CA VAL A 112 -15.85 6.15 3.49
C VAL A 112 -15.77 4.90 2.61
N GLN A 113 -15.36 5.06 1.34
CA GLN A 113 -15.19 3.93 0.42
C GLN A 113 -14.11 2.95 0.89
N PHE A 114 -12.97 3.47 1.34
CA PHE A 114 -11.85 2.70 1.86
C PHE A 114 -12.27 1.89 3.10
N ALA A 115 -12.89 2.55 4.09
CA ALA A 115 -13.35 1.89 5.31
C ALA A 115 -14.40 0.81 5.03
N ALA A 116 -15.31 1.04 4.09
CA ALA A 116 -16.29 0.04 3.66
C ALA A 116 -15.60 -1.18 3.03
N PHE A 117 -14.64 -0.95 2.13
CA PHE A 117 -13.89 -2.03 1.49
C PHE A 117 -13.09 -2.86 2.51
N GLU A 118 -12.41 -2.21 3.46
CA GLU A 118 -11.68 -2.90 4.53
C GLU A 118 -12.60 -3.76 5.40
N ALA A 119 -13.79 -3.26 5.73
CA ALA A 119 -14.77 -3.98 6.52
C ALA A 119 -15.34 -5.19 5.77
N GLU A 120 -15.65 -5.05 4.49
CA GLU A 120 -16.14 -6.13 3.63
C GLU A 120 -15.10 -7.24 3.43
N HIS A 121 -13.81 -6.88 3.43
CA HIS A 121 -12.70 -7.80 3.17
C HIS A 121 -11.86 -8.07 4.42
N ILE A 122 -12.46 -8.06 5.62
CA ILE A 122 -11.74 -8.22 6.89
C ILE A 122 -10.86 -9.49 6.99
N THR A 123 -11.19 -10.53 6.22
CA THR A 123 -10.44 -11.79 6.14
C THR A 123 -9.37 -11.84 5.05
N GLY A 124 -9.20 -10.76 4.29
CA GLY A 124 -8.21 -10.63 3.22
C GLY A 124 -8.83 -10.57 1.82
N VAL A 125 -7.99 -10.17 0.88
CA VAL A 125 -8.21 -10.25 -0.58
C VAL A 125 -7.19 -11.21 -1.20
N LYS A 126 -7.31 -11.49 -2.49
CA LYS A 126 -6.26 -12.20 -3.23
C LYS A 126 -5.16 -11.19 -3.58
N PRO A 127 -3.93 -11.30 -3.03
CA PRO A 127 -2.85 -10.40 -3.38
C PRO A 127 -2.39 -10.65 -4.81
N VAL A 128 -2.18 -9.58 -5.56
CA VAL A 128 -1.69 -9.60 -6.94
C VAL A 128 -0.66 -8.49 -7.08
N ASN A 129 0.55 -8.85 -7.48
CA ASN A 129 1.57 -7.85 -7.82
C ASN A 129 1.19 -7.14 -9.12
N LYS A 130 1.40 -5.83 -9.16
CA LYS A 130 1.06 -4.98 -10.31
C LYS A 130 2.33 -4.47 -10.99
N ASP A 131 2.28 -4.32 -12.30
CA ASP A 131 3.34 -3.67 -13.07
C ASP A 131 3.17 -2.15 -12.93
N PRO A 132 4.15 -1.41 -12.39
CA PRO A 132 3.99 0.03 -12.11
C PRO A 132 3.71 0.85 -13.37
N ASP A 133 4.48 0.63 -14.43
CA ASP A 133 4.32 1.33 -15.71
C ASP A 133 2.93 1.13 -16.30
N ALA A 134 2.48 -0.12 -16.40
CA ALA A 134 1.15 -0.43 -16.93
C ALA A 134 0.02 0.09 -16.01
N TYR A 135 0.26 0.16 -14.70
CA TYR A 135 -0.70 0.72 -13.75
C TYR A 135 -0.85 2.23 -13.95
N ILE A 136 0.26 2.96 -14.07
CA ILE A 136 0.27 4.40 -14.33
C ILE A 136 -0.37 4.69 -15.69
N GLU A 137 -0.03 3.95 -16.75
CA GLU A 137 -0.65 4.12 -18.08
C GLU A 137 -2.18 3.95 -18.03
N ALA A 138 -2.68 3.03 -17.21
CA ALA A 138 -4.11 2.77 -17.10
C ALA A 138 -4.90 3.79 -16.25
N HIS A 139 -4.22 4.59 -15.42
CA HIS A 139 -4.85 5.42 -14.39
C HIS A 139 -4.43 6.89 -14.37
N GLY A 140 -3.36 7.25 -15.06
CA GLY A 140 -2.90 8.63 -15.30
C GLY A 140 -3.69 9.39 -16.35
#